data_AF-A0A522WGJ3-F1
#
_entry.id   AF-A0A522WGJ3-F1
#
_cell.length_a   1.000
_cell.length_b   1.000
_cell.length_c   1.000
_cell.angle_alpha   90.00
_cell.angle_beta   90.00
_cell.angle_gamma   90.00
#
_symmetry.space_group_name_H-M   'P 1'
#
loop_
_entity.id
_entity.type
_entity.pdbx_description
1 polymer ?
#
loop_
_entity_poly.entity_id
_entity_poly.type
_entity_poly.pdbx_seq_one_letter_code
_entity_poly.pdbx_strand_id
1 'polypeptide(L)' 'MLTGAIGAIRIGPRGGIIGLDLPALLIQAQALGYDQSLLARLLPFAERGMVAGSAKVQTET' A
#
# COMPACT_ATOMS: atom_id res chain seq x y z
N MET A 1 10.94 17.88 -1.70
CA MET A 1 11.09 16.53 -1.11
C MET A 1 9.73 16.08 -0.62
N LEU A 2 9.11 15.08 -1.26
CA LEU A 2 7.90 14.44 -0.73
C LEU A 2 8.33 13.30 0.21
N THR A 3 8.38 13.62 1.49
CA THR A 3 8.64 12.70 2.59
C THR A 3 7.40 11.84 2.83
N GLY A 4 7.27 10.72 2.10
CA GLY A 4 6.35 9.61 2.41
C GLY A 4 4.86 9.86 2.20
N ALA A 5 4.22 9.06 1.34
CA ALA A 5 2.77 9.06 1.17
C ALA A 5 2.07 8.27 2.30
N ILE A 6 1.92 8.88 3.48
CA ILE A 6 1.11 8.28 4.58
C ILE A 6 -0.32 7.99 4.10
N GLY A 7 -0.86 8.81 3.20
CA GLY A 7 -2.20 8.62 2.61
C GLY A 7 -2.36 7.37 1.72
N ALA A 8 -1.26 6.70 1.37
CA ALA A 8 -1.31 5.45 0.61
C ALA A 8 -1.39 4.21 1.51
N ILE A 9 -1.19 4.32 2.82
CA ILE A 9 -1.26 3.19 3.76
C ILE A 9 -2.54 3.32 4.57
N ARG A 10 -3.35 2.26 4.57
CA ARG A 10 -4.57 2.18 5.36
C ARG A 10 -4.26 1.54 6.71
N ILE A 11 -4.58 2.25 7.79
CA ILE A 11 -4.35 1.83 9.17
C ILE A 11 -5.68 1.46 9.81
N GLY A 12 -5.73 0.30 10.47
CA GLY A 12 -6.89 -0.18 11.20
C GLY A 12 -7.01 0.42 12.61
N PRO A 13 -8.14 0.19 13.30
CA PRO A 13 -8.45 0.81 14.61
C PRO A 13 -7.42 0.52 15.73
N ARG A 14 -6.62 -0.55 15.58
CA ARG A 14 -5.59 -0.95 16.54
C ARG A 14 -4.16 -0.60 16.08
N GLY A 15 -4.02 0.27 15.08
CA GLY A 15 -2.71 0.70 14.56
C GLY A 15 -2.06 -0.26 13.56
N GLY A 16 -2.65 -1.44 13.33
CA GLY A 16 -2.16 -2.39 12.32
C GLY A 16 -2.41 -1.93 10.89
N ILE A 17 -1.55 -2.35 9.95
CA ILE A 17 -1.74 -2.06 8.52
C ILE A 17 -2.83 -2.99 7.97
N ILE A 18 -3.86 -2.40 7.35
CA ILE A 18 -5.00 -3.14 6.79
C ILE A 18 -5.07 -3.07 5.25
N GLY A 19 -4.20 -2.29 4.60
CA GLY A 19 -4.12 -2.27 3.14
C GLY A 19 -3.42 -1.04 2.58
N LEU A 20 -3.51 -0.90 1.27
CA LEU A 20 -3.03 0.25 0.51
C LEU A 20 -4.20 1.03 -0.09
N ASP A 21 -4.04 2.33 -0.25
CA ASP A 21 -4.95 3.10 -1.09
C ASP A 21 -4.54 2.96 -2.57
N LEU A 22 -5.08 1.90 -3.21
CA LEU A 22 -4.77 1.58 -4.59
C LEU A 22 -5.11 2.72 -5.57
N PRO A 23 -6.29 3.38 -5.48
CA PRO A 23 -6.56 4.55 -6.30
C PRO A 23 -5.53 5.67 -6.16
N ALA A 24 -5.16 6.04 -4.93
CA ALA A 24 -4.18 7.08 -4.69
C ALA A 24 -2.80 6.72 -5.26
N LEU A 25 -2.39 5.45 -5.12
CA LEU A 25 -1.13 4.95 -5.68
C LEU A 25 -1.12 4.98 -7.21
N LEU A 26 -2.23 4.62 -7.87
CA LEU A 26 -2.32 4.67 -9.33
C LEU A 26 -2.29 6.10 -9.87
N ILE A 27 -2.94 7.06 -9.21
CA ILE A 27 -2.90 8.49 -9.58
C ILE A 27 -1.46 9.03 -9.46
N GLN A 28 -0.79 8.73 -8.34
CA GLN A 28 0.60 9.16 -8.13
C GLN A 28 1.54 8.52 -9.15
N ALA A 29 1.33 7.25 -9.46
CA ALA A 29 2.14 6.53 -10.43
C ALA A 29 1.98 7.08 -11.85
N GLN A 30 0.75 7.44 -12.24
CA GLN A 30 0.48 8.09 -13.51
C GLN A 30 1.20 9.44 -13.62
N ALA A 31 1.20 10.24 -12.56
CA ALA A 31 1.92 11.52 -12.52
C ALA A 31 3.44 11.38 -12.72
N LEU A 32 4.00 10.21 -12.41
CA LEU A 32 5.40 9.87 -12.58
C LEU A 32 5.69 9.10 -13.88
N GLY A 33 4.67 8.84 -14.71
CA GLY A 33 4.81 8.15 -15.99
C GLY A 33 5.03 6.64 -15.88
N TYR A 34 4.68 6.02 -14.74
CA TYR A 34 4.72 4.56 -14.61
C TYR A 34 3.61 3.89 -15.42
N ASP A 35 3.84 2.63 -15.82
CA ASP A 35 2.84 1.80 -16.49
C ASP A 35 1.68 1.46 -15.53
N GLN A 36 0.54 2.09 -15.78
CA GLN A 36 -0.66 1.94 -14.98
C GLN A 36 -1.26 0.52 -15.07
N SER A 37 -1.15 -0.14 -16.22
CA SER A 37 -1.68 -1.50 -16.41
C SER A 37 -0.84 -2.52 -15.63
N LEU A 38 0.48 -2.34 -15.66
CA LEU A 38 1.40 -3.17 -14.88
C LEU A 38 1.16 -2.97 -13.38
N LEU A 39 1.03 -1.72 -12.92
CA LEU A 39 0.80 -1.43 -11.51
C LEU A 39 -0.57 -1.90 -11.02
N ALA A 40 -1.63 -1.72 -11.81
CA ALA A 40 -2.96 -2.25 -11.48
C ALA A 40 -2.93 -3.78 -11.31
N ARG A 41 -2.05 -4.47 -12.05
CA ARG A 41 -1.86 -5.91 -11.94
C ARG A 41 -1.04 -6.31 -10.70
N LEU A 42 0.01 -5.57 -10.37
CA LEU A 42 0.95 -5.97 -9.31
C LEU A 42 0.58 -5.46 -7.91
N LEU A 43 0.03 -4.25 -7.80
CA LEU A 43 -0.29 -3.62 -6.51
C LEU A 43 -1.20 -4.48 -5.61
N PRO A 44 -2.23 -5.20 -6.11
CA PRO A 44 -3.04 -6.07 -5.26
C PRO A 44 -2.24 -7.21 -4.60
N PHE A 45 -1.16 -7.68 -5.23
CA PHE A 45 -0.29 -8.69 -4.63
C PHE A 45 0.60 -8.08 -3.55
N ALA A 46 1.14 -6.89 -3.79
CA ALA A 46 1.92 -6.15 -2.81
C ALA A 46 1.10 -5.82 -1.55
N GLU A 47 -0.15 -5.36 -1.72
CA GLU A 47 -1.07 -5.11 -0.61
C GLU A 47 -1.29 -6.36 0.25
N ARG A 48 -1.65 -7.49 -0.39
CA ARG A 48 -1.86 -8.76 0.32
C ARG A 48 -0.63 -9.19 1.11
N GLY A 49 0.55 -9.10 0.51
CA GLY A 49 1.81 -9.44 1.16
C GLY A 49 2.11 -8.54 2.36
N MET A 50 1.87 -7.23 2.22
CA MET A 50 2.06 -6.26 3.29
C MET A 50 1.10 -6.49 4.47
N VAL A 51 -0.19 -6.72 4.19
CA VAL A 51 -1.18 -7.02 5.25
C VAL A 51 -0.82 -8.32 5.97
N ALA A 52 -0.47 -9.38 5.23
CA ALA A 52 -0.04 -10.64 5.82
C ALA A 52 1.23 -10.49 6.67
N GLY A 53 2.21 -9.72 6.20
CA GLY A 53 3.43 -9.40 6.96
C GLY A 53 3.12 -8.62 8.24
N SER A 54 2.27 -7.60 8.16
CA SER A 54 1.87 -6.79 9.33
C SER A 54 1.12 -7.61 10.38
N ALA A 55 0.29 -8.57 9.96
CA ALA A 55 -0.39 -9.49 10.87
C ALA A 55 0.60 -10.41 11.61
N LYS A 56 1.65 -10.89 10.92
CA LYS A 56 2.71 -11.68 11.56
C LYS A 56 3.45 -10.90 12.64
N VAL A 57 3.89 -9.67 12.33
CA VAL A 57 4.60 -8.81 13.27
C VAL A 57 3.77 -8.53 14.53
N GLN A 58 2.46 -8.31 14.38
CA GLN A 58 1.55 -8.10 15.51
C GLN A 58 1.33 -9.35 16.38
N THR A 59 1.57 -10.55 15.85
CA THR A 59 1.41 -11.79 16.62
C THR A 59 2.69 -12.16 17.38
N GLU A 60 3.85 -11.65 16.94
CA GLU A 60 5.17 -11.92 17.52
C GLU A 60 5.61 -10.87 18.56
N THR A 61 4.80 -9.83 18.79
CA THR A 61 5.06 -8.74 19.75
C THR A 61 4.03 -8.76 20.87
#